data_AF-A0A1H3WVD5-F1
#
_entry.id   AF-A0A1H3WVD5-F1
#
_cell.length_a   1.000
_cell.length_b   1.000
_cell.length_c   1.000
_cell.angle_alpha   90.00
_cell.angle_beta   90.00
_cell.angle_gamma   90.00
#
_symmetry.space_group_name_H-M   'P 1'
#
loop_
_entity.id
_entity.type
_entity.pdbx_description
1 polymer ?
#
loop_
_entity_poly.entity_id
_entity_poly.type
_entity_poly.pdbx_seq_one_letter_code
_entity_poly.pdbx_strand_id
1 'polypeptide(L)' 'MSTKTLIQPKRKAELQEILKGFGRETVKQEVIKIIMKLRDVPLKEAQNIKTIFPNEVKEIFNRFDYEIEA' A
#
# COMPACT_ATOMS: atom_id res chain seq x y z
N MET A 1 -12.19 -21.51 12.87
CA MET A 1 -11.09 -21.71 11.91
C MET A 1 -10.58 -20.32 11.55
N SER A 2 -9.41 -19.91 12.05
CA SER A 2 -8.86 -18.59 11.74
C SER A 2 -8.40 -18.59 10.28
N THR A 3 -9.27 -18.13 9.40
CA THR A 3 -8.94 -17.77 8.03
C THR A 3 -7.87 -16.70 8.10
N LYS A 4 -6.60 -17.09 8.01
CA LYS A 4 -5.51 -16.12 7.83
C LYS A 4 -5.84 -15.36 6.55
N THR A 5 -6.31 -14.12 6.68
CA THR A 5 -6.60 -13.27 5.52
C THR A 5 -5.28 -13.00 4.82
N LEU A 6 -4.98 -13.81 3.79
CA LEU A 6 -3.81 -13.66 2.96
C LEU A 6 -3.93 -12.29 2.30
N ILE A 7 -3.08 -11.36 2.72
CA ILE A 7 -2.98 -10.04 2.10
C ILE A 7 -2.61 -10.27 0.65
N GLN A 8 -3.54 -9.99 -0.26
CA GLN A 8 -3.31 -10.16 -1.68
C GLN A 8 -2.51 -8.98 -2.23
N PRO A 9 -1.69 -9.19 -3.27
CA PRO A 9 -1.12 -8.08 -4.02
C PRO A 9 -2.26 -7.21 -4.56
N LYS A 10 -2.10 -5.89 -4.47
CA LYS A 10 -3.09 -4.92 -4.95
C LYS A 10 -2.47 -3.96 -5.95
N ARG A 11 -3.27 -3.42 -6.85
CA ARG A 11 -2.83 -2.32 -7.69
C ARG A 11 -2.82 -1.03 -6.87
N LYS A 12 -1.92 -0.12 -7.25
CA LYS A 12 -1.85 1.23 -6.67
C LYS A 12 -3.18 1.99 -6.76
N ALA A 13 -3.95 1.78 -7.84
CA ALA A 13 -5.27 2.36 -8.00
C ALA A 13 -6.27 1.82 -6.95
N GLU A 14 -6.30 0.50 -6.73
CA GLU A 14 -7.19 -0.11 -5.74
C GLU A 14 -6.89 0.39 -4.33
N LEU A 15 -5.61 0.54 -3.96
CA LEU A 15 -5.23 1.11 -2.67
C LEU A 15 -5.68 2.57 -2.53
N GLN A 16 -5.61 3.35 -3.62
CA GLN A 16 -6.12 4.72 -3.62
C GLN A 16 -7.64 4.78 -3.47
N GLU A 17 -8.37 3.80 -4.02
CA GLU A 17 -9.82 3.73 -3.86
C GLU A 17 -10.23 3.33 -2.44
N ILE A 18 -9.53 2.33 -1.85
CA ILE A 18 -9.77 1.88 -0.48
C ILE A 18 -9.48 3.01 0.52
N LEU A 19 -8.34 3.69 0.34
CA LEU A 19 -7.87 4.74 1.25
C LEU A 19 -8.32 6.15 0.84
N LYS A 20 -9.30 6.28 -0.07
CA LYS A 20 -9.76 7.58 -0.57
C LYS A 20 -10.19 8.56 0.54
N GLY A 21 -10.63 8.04 1.69
CA GLY A 21 -11.01 8.82 2.86
C GLY A 21 -9.86 9.61 3.50
N PHE A 22 -8.61 9.22 3.28
CA PHE A 22 -7.41 9.89 3.82
C PHE A 22 -6.84 10.97 2.88
N GLY A 23 -7.46 11.17 1.72
CA GLY A 23 -7.00 12.09 0.69
C GLY A 23 -6.10 11.42 -0.35
N ARG A 24 -6.50 11.53 -1.62
CA ARG A 24 -5.85 10.86 -2.76
C ARG A 24 -4.35 11.15 -2.88
N GLU A 25 -3.95 12.40 -2.62
CA GLU A 25 -2.56 12.82 -2.73
C GLU A 25 -1.71 12.26 -1.58
N THR A 26 -2.23 12.30 -0.36
CA THR A 26 -1.61 11.71 0.85
C THR A 26 -1.36 10.21 0.64
N VAL A 27 -2.38 9.47 0.20
CA VAL A 27 -2.26 8.03 -0.07
C VAL A 27 -1.21 7.78 -1.14
N LYS A 28 -1.22 8.54 -2.22
CA LYS A 28 -0.24 8.39 -3.30
C LYS A 28 1.19 8.58 -2.79
N GLN A 29 1.43 9.61 -1.98
CA GLN A 29 2.76 9.92 -1.42
C GLN A 29 3.22 8.84 -0.44
N GLU A 30 2.36 8.40 0.48
CA GLU A 30 2.74 7.37 1.46
C GLU A 30 2.99 6.02 0.79
N VAL A 31 2.16 5.61 -0.18
CA VAL A 31 2.39 4.39 -0.96
C VAL A 31 3.75 4.44 -1.66
N ILE A 32 4.10 5.58 -2.26
CA ILE A 32 5.41 5.76 -2.90
C ILE A 32 6.54 5.66 -1.88
N LYS A 33 6.44 6.32 -0.71
CA LYS A 33 7.46 6.25 0.33
C LYS A 33 7.68 4.82 0.84
N ILE A 34 6.60 4.05 1.01
CA ILE A 34 6.68 2.67 1.47
C ILE A 34 7.37 1.79 0.43
N ILE A 35 7.04 1.95 -0.85
CA ILE A 35 7.73 1.24 -1.95
C ILE A 35 9.22 1.61 -1.97
N MET A 36 9.56 2.90 -1.87
CA MET A 36 10.96 3.36 -1.83
C MET A 36 11.72 2.70 -0.67
N LYS A 37 11.11 2.69 0.53
CA LYS A 37 11.74 2.13 1.73
C LYS A 37 11.88 0.61 1.69
N LEU A 38 10.87 -0.10 1.20
CA LEU A 38 10.85 -1.57 1.21
C LEU A 38 11.64 -2.18 0.05
N ARG A 39 11.68 -1.51 -1.11
CA ARG A 39 12.42 -1.99 -2.29
C ARG A 39 13.78 -1.32 -2.48
N ASP A 40 14.12 -0.34 -1.64
CA ASP A 40 15.34 0.46 -1.74
C ASP A 40 15.53 1.08 -3.14
N VAL A 41 14.45 1.65 -3.69
CA VAL A 41 14.43 2.25 -5.03
C VAL A 41 14.24 3.77 -4.99
N PRO A 42 14.82 4.52 -5.94
CA PRO A 42 14.63 5.96 -6.03
C PRO A 42 13.18 6.33 -6.37
N LEU A 43 12.81 7.58 -6.05
CA LEU A 43 11.46 8.12 -6.22
C LEU A 43 10.89 7.89 -7.63
N LYS A 44 11.71 8.08 -8.67
CA LYS A 44 11.31 7.89 -10.07
C LYS A 44 10.86 6.46 -10.36
N GLU A 45 11.50 5.46 -9.78
CA GLU A 45 11.13 4.06 -9.97
C GLU A 45 9.89 3.70 -9.15
N ALA A 46 9.83 4.13 -7.89
CA ALA A 46 8.65 3.94 -7.02
C ALA A 46 7.36 4.56 -7.58
N GLN A 47 7.47 5.67 -8.32
CA GLN A 47 6.32 6.28 -8.99
C GLN A 47 5.75 5.41 -10.11
N ASN A 48 6.61 4.70 -10.84
CA ASN A 48 6.25 3.85 -11.99
C ASN A 48 5.74 2.47 -11.58
N ILE A 49 5.98 2.04 -10.33
CA ILE A 49 5.47 0.78 -9.80
C ILE A 49 3.94 0.85 -9.68
N LYS A 50 3.27 -0.04 -10.43
CA LYS A 50 1.81 -0.18 -10.45
C LYS A 50 1.30 -1.28 -9.52
N THR A 51 2.12 -2.33 -9.32
CA THR A 51 1.79 -3.52 -8.53
C THR A 51 2.43 -3.44 -7.16
N ILE A 52 1.61 -3.51 -6.12
CA ILE A 52 2.02 -3.45 -4.72
C ILE A 52 1.92 -4.86 -4.14
N PHE A 53 3.05 -5.37 -3.65
CA PHE A 53 3.17 -6.70 -3.07
C PHE A 53 2.51 -6.78 -1.69
N PRO A 54 2.13 -7.99 -1.23
CA PRO A 54 1.46 -8.20 0.06
C PRO A 54 2.13 -7.50 1.25
N ASN A 55 3.46 -7.58 1.35
CA ASN A 55 4.21 -6.95 2.43
C ASN A 55 4.10 -5.42 2.41
N GLU A 56 4.10 -4.83 1.22
CA GLU A 56 3.93 -3.39 1.04
C GLU A 56 2.50 -2.97 1.34
N VAL A 57 1.51 -3.74 0.89
CA VAL A 57 0.09 -3.53 1.21
C VAL A 57 -0.14 -3.54 2.73
N LYS A 58 0.48 -4.50 3.44
CA LYS A 58 0.41 -4.59 4.91
C LYS A 58 0.96 -3.33 5.59
N GLU A 59 2.15 -2.89 5.18
CA GLU A 59 2.77 -1.68 5.72
C GLU A 59 1.94 -0.42 5.41
N ILE A 60 1.33 -0.34 4.23
CA ILE A 60 0.44 0.76 3.84
C ILE A 60 -0.77 0.80 4.77
N PHE A 61 -1.48 -0.31 4.96
CA PHE A 61 -2.65 -0.33 5.85
C PHE A 61 -2.29 -0.02 7.30
N ASN A 62 -1.17 -0.54 7.79
CA ASN A 62 -0.65 -0.21 9.12
C ASN A 62 -0.35 1.29 9.27
N ARG A 63 0.17 1.95 8.21
CA ARG A 63 0.45 3.40 8.18
C ARG A 63 -0.80 4.27 8.31
N PHE A 64 -1.92 3.79 7.76
CA PHE A 64 -3.18 4.52 7.75
C PHE A 64 -4.11 4.12 8.90
N ASP A 65 -3.61 3.37 9.90
CA ASP A 65 -4.40 2.78 10.98
C ASP A 65 -5.64 2.05 10.44
N TYR A 66 -5.50 1.48 9.23
CA TYR A 66 -6.60 0.82 8.54
C TYR A 66 -6.70 -0.59 9.11
N GLU A 67 -7.75 -0.84 9.92
CA GLU A 67 -8.03 -2.16 10.48
C GLU A 67 -8.15 -3.19 9.35
N ILE A 68 -7.14 -4.05 9.25
CA ILE A 68 -7.20 -5.22 8.39
C ILE A 68 -7.88 -6.29 9.24
N GLU A 69 -9.15 -6.62 8.96
CA GLU A 69 -9.76 -7.83 9.53
C GLU A 69 -8.89 -9.03 9.13
N ALA A 70 -8.26 -9.63 10.14
CA ALA A 70 -7.26 -10.69 10.00
C ALA A 70 -7.91 -12.06 9.89
#